data_AF-A0A1H8N6E6-F1
#
_entry.id   AF-A0A1H8N6E6-F1
#
_cell.length_a   1.000
_cell.length_b   1.000
_cell.length_c   1.000
_cell.angle_alpha   90.00
_cell.angle_beta   90.00
_cell.angle_gamma   90.00
#
_symmetry.space_group_name_H-M   'P 1'
#
loop_
_entity.id
_entity.type
_entity.pdbx_description
1 polymer ?
#
loop_
_entity_poly.entity_id
_entity_poly.type
_entity_poly.pdbx_seq_one_letter_code
_entity_poly.pdbx_strand_id
1 'polypeptide(L)' 'MDNLVTAKRVCEKYNICRRTLNYWLNDGLPCYRLGYRLLRFDMEAVNGWIRQNKQVS' A
#
# COMPACT_ATOMS: atom_id res chain seq x y z
N MET A 1 -8.05 11.14 12.36
CA MET A 1 -7.94 10.31 11.14
C MET A 1 -6.85 10.89 10.27
N ASP A 2 -5.59 10.53 10.50
CA ASP A 2 -4.48 10.92 9.63
C ASP A 2 -3.34 9.90 9.79
N ASN A 3 -3.50 8.72 9.17
CA ASN A 3 -2.45 7.70 9.12
C ASN A 3 -2.04 7.42 7.67
N LEU A 4 -1.97 8.48 6.88
CA LEU A 4 -1.51 8.44 5.49
C LEU A 4 0.02 8.29 5.46
N VAL A 5 0.49 7.06 5.32
CA VAL A 5 1.91 6.74 5.29
C VAL A 5 2.46 6.82 3.87
N THR A 6 3.78 6.96 3.77
CA THR A 6 4.48 6.91 2.48
C THR A 6 4.71 5.46 2.04
N ALA A 7 4.94 5.26 0.75
CA ALA A 7 5.35 3.97 0.20
C ALA A 7 6.55 3.33 0.94
N LYS A 8 7.50 4.16 1.44
CA LYS A 8 8.63 3.65 2.23
C LYS A 8 8.16 2.99 3.53
N ARG A 9 7.26 3.65 4.26
CA ARG A 9 6.70 3.11 5.51
C ARG A 9 5.87 1.84 5.28
N VAL A 10 5.14 1.74 4.17
CA VAL A 10 4.44 0.49 3.79
C VAL A 10 5.45 -0.63 3.57
N CYS A 11 6.50 -0.38 2.77
CA CYS A 11 7.57 -1.34 2.54
C CYS A 11 8.23 -1.82 3.84
N GLU A 12 8.56 -0.90 4.75
CA GLU A 12 9.14 -1.23 6.06
C GLU A 12 8.19 -2.07 6.91
N LYS A 13 6.90 -1.70 6.99
CA LYS A 13 5.91 -2.42 7.82
C LYS A 13 5.68 -3.86 7.35
N TYR A 14 5.58 -4.08 6.05
CA TYR A 14 5.31 -5.39 5.47
C TYR A 14 6.58 -6.16 5.10
N ASN A 15 7.76 -5.59 5.40
CA ASN A 15 9.06 -6.12 5.01
C ASN A 15 9.14 -6.49 3.51
N ILE A 16 8.61 -5.61 2.65
CA ILE A 16 8.60 -5.81 1.20
C ILE A 16 9.46 -4.79 0.47
N CYS A 17 9.94 -5.16 -0.69
CA CYS A 17 10.64 -4.26 -1.59
C CYS A 17 9.67 -3.33 -2.34
N ARG A 18 10.22 -2.21 -2.85
CA ARG A 18 9.49 -1.25 -3.69
C ARG A 18 8.82 -1.91 -4.90
N ARG A 19 9.47 -2.93 -5.46
CA ARG A 19 8.97 -3.71 -6.60
C ARG A 19 7.66 -4.43 -6.25
N THR A 20 7.59 -5.08 -5.10
CA THR A 20 6.38 -5.74 -4.60
C THR A 20 5.25 -4.74 -4.38
N LEU A 21 5.57 -3.57 -3.81
CA LEU A 21 4.58 -2.51 -3.63
C LEU A 21 4.05 -1.99 -4.98
N ASN A 22 4.91 -1.87 -6.00
CA ASN A 22 4.48 -1.53 -7.34
C ASN A 22 3.59 -2.62 -7.97
N TYR A 23 3.87 -3.90 -7.74
CA TYR A 23 2.95 -4.96 -8.16
C TYR A 23 1.58 -4.79 -7.50
N TRP A 24 1.55 -4.60 -6.18
CA TRP A 24 0.29 -4.35 -5.47
C TRP A 24 -0.48 -3.13 -6.02
N LEU A 25 0.23 -2.05 -6.36
CA LEU A 25 -0.38 -0.88 -7.01
C LEU A 25 -1.01 -1.23 -8.38
N ASN A 26 -0.39 -2.11 -9.16
CA ASN A 26 -0.97 -2.59 -10.42
C ASN A 26 -2.16 -3.54 -10.19
N ASP A 27 -2.13 -4.34 -9.13
CA ASP A 27 -3.24 -5.20 -8.69
C ASP A 27 -4.39 -4.41 -8.03
N GLY A 28 -4.29 -3.08 -7.91
CA GLY A 28 -5.37 -2.22 -7.40
C GLY A 28 -5.29 -1.90 -5.91
N LEU A 29 -4.10 -1.92 -5.31
CA LEU A 29 -3.89 -1.46 -3.93
C LEU A 29 -4.42 -0.02 -3.74
N PRO A 30 -5.25 0.23 -2.71
CA PRO A 30 -5.78 1.56 -2.44
C PRO A 30 -4.65 2.54 -2.10
N CYS A 31 -4.56 3.62 -2.89
CA CYS A 31 -3.60 4.69 -2.68
C CYS A 31 -4.23 6.06 -2.98
N TYR A 32 -3.78 7.07 -2.24
CA TYR A 32 -4.17 8.46 -2.41
C TYR A 32 -3.09 9.19 -3.18
N ARG A 33 -3.42 9.65 -4.39
CA ARG A 33 -2.54 10.48 -5.20
C ARG A 33 -2.74 11.95 -4.82
N LEU A 34 -1.80 12.50 -4.05
CA LEU A 34 -1.79 13.92 -3.65
C LEU A 34 -1.08 14.82 -4.67
N GLY A 35 -0.42 14.24 -5.66
CA GLY A 35 0.24 14.94 -6.74
C GLY A 35 0.88 13.97 -7.74
N TYR A 36 1.56 14.49 -8.76
CA TYR A 36 2.09 13.68 -9.87
C TYR A 36 2.98 12.50 -9.42
N ARG A 37 3.80 12.70 -8.38
CA ARG A 37 4.68 11.65 -7.80
C ARG A 37 4.44 11.37 -6.32
N LEU A 38 3.41 11.99 -5.73
CA LEU A 38 3.16 11.90 -4.29
C LEU A 38 1.99 10.95 -4.03
N LEU A 39 2.34 9.73 -3.64
CA LEU A 39 1.40 8.70 -3.22
C LEU A 39 1.43 8.56 -1.71
N ARG A 40 0.24 8.53 -1.12
CA ARG A 40 0.01 8.22 0.29
C ARG A 40 -0.88 7.00 0.41
N PHE A 41 -0.67 6.26 1.48
CA PHE A 41 -1.32 4.98 1.71
C PHE A 41 -2.00 5.04 3.06
N ASP A 42 -3.28 4.73 3.07
CA ASP A 42 -3.97 4.48 4.32
C ASP A 42 -3.66 3.06 4.77
N MET A 43 -3.09 2.93 5.97
CA MET A 43 -2.65 1.64 6.50
C MET A 43 -3.80 0.68 6.76
N GLU A 44 -4.98 1.17 7.12
CA GLU A 44 -6.15 0.33 7.36
C GLU A 44 -6.67 -0.22 6.02
N ALA A 45 -6.75 0.63 5.01
CA ALA A 45 -7.13 0.23 3.65
C ALA A 45 -6.14 -0.77 3.04
N VAL A 46 -4.83 -0.51 3.16
CA VAL A 46 -3.77 -1.44 2.72
C VAL A 46 -3.87 -2.77 3.45
N ASN A 47 -4.08 -2.75 4.77
CA ASN A 47 -4.22 -3.97 5.55
C ASN A 47 -5.47 -4.78 5.16
N GLY A 48 -6.59 -4.10 4.92
CA GLY A 48 -7.82 -4.71 4.42
C GLY A 48 -7.62 -5.37 3.06
N TRP A 49 -6.98 -4.65 2.12
CA TRP A 49 -6.67 -5.17 0.79
C TRP A 49 -5.75 -6.39 0.87
N ILE A 50 -4.67 -6.35 1.68
CA ILE A 50 -3.77 -7.48 1.85
C ILE A 50 -4.50 -8.68 2.44
N ARG A 51 -5.39 -8.49 3.43
CA ARG A 51 -6.19 -9.58 4.01
C ARG A 51 -7.09 -10.25 2.97
N GLN A 52 -7.73 -9.46 2.10
CA GLN A 52 -8.57 -9.99 1.03
C GLN A 52 -7.75 -10.76 -0.02
N ASN A 53 -6.57 -10.27 -0.39
CA ASN A 53 -5.73 -10.90 -1.42
C ASN A 53 -4.90 -12.08 -0.91
N LYS A 54 -4.53 -12.12 0.38
CA LYS A 54 -3.78 -13.24 1.00
C LYS A 54 -4.66 -14.39 1.52
N GLN A 55 -5.99 -14.28 1.47
CA GLN A 55 -6.89 -15.38 1.85
C GLN A 55 -7.05 -16.46 0.76
N VAL A 56 -6.30 -16.36 -0.35
CA VAL A 56 -6.23 -17.40 -1.37
C VAL A 56 -4.83 -18.03 -1.34
N SER A 57 -4.57 -18.87 -0.34
CA SER A 57 -3.48 -19.85 -0.39
C SER A 57 -3.74 -21.01 0.55
#